data_AF-A0A5F0LKA2-F1
#
_entry.id   AF-A0A5F0LKA2-F1
#
_cell.length_a   1.000
_cell.length_b   1.000
_cell.length_c   1.000
_cell.angle_alpha   90.00
_cell.angle_beta   90.00
_cell.angle_gamma   90.00
#
_symmetry.space_group_name_H-M   'P 1'
#
loop_
_entity.id
_entity.type
_entity.pdbx_description
1 polymer ?
#
loop_
_entity_poly.entity_id
_entity_poly.type
_entity_poly.pdbx_seq_one_letter_code
_entity_poly.pdbx_strand_id
1 'polypeptide(L)'
;GGGAALTREKIVASVAQKFVCIADGSKLVDVLGKFPLPVEVIPMASSVAARKLSALGCEAKLRLKEGKPLVTDNGCYILDAVGLSITEPAEIEAAINNIVGVVTVGLFARQGANVCLLGTPDGVKKLEF
;
A
#
# COMPACT_ATOMS: atom_id res chain seq x y z
N GLY A 1 -5.57 1.17 -0.15
CA GLY A 1 -4.78 0.12 0.53
C GLY A 1 -5.36 -0.38 1.86
N GLY A 2 -5.52 0.49 2.87
CA GLY A 2 -6.05 0.09 4.19
C GLY A 2 -7.43 -0.59 4.13
N GLY A 3 -8.29 -0.22 3.17
CA GLY A 3 -9.59 -0.84 2.92
C GLY A 3 -9.58 -2.15 2.11
N ALA A 4 -8.40 -2.75 1.85
CA ALA A 4 -8.24 -4.02 1.15
C ALA A 4 -8.61 -4.07 -0.35
N ALA A 5 -8.73 -2.92 -1.01
CA ALA A 5 -9.04 -2.82 -2.44
C ALA A 5 -7.83 -2.45 -3.33
N LEU A 6 -6.59 -2.59 -2.82
CA LEU A 6 -5.40 -1.97 -3.43
C LEU A 6 -5.12 -2.37 -4.88
N THR A 7 -5.38 -3.63 -5.26
CA THR A 7 -5.15 -4.09 -6.63
C THR A 7 -6.08 -3.38 -7.59
N ARG A 8 -7.38 -3.28 -7.26
CA ARG A 8 -8.37 -2.60 -8.10
C ARG A 8 -8.10 -1.09 -8.16
N GLU A 9 -7.78 -0.48 -7.02
CA GLU A 9 -7.36 0.94 -6.95
C GLU A 9 -6.16 1.20 -7.89
N LYS A 10 -5.15 0.33 -7.88
CA LYS A 10 -3.95 0.48 -8.70
C LYS A 10 -4.18 0.22 -10.19
N ILE A 11 -5.04 -0.73 -10.55
CA ILE A 11 -5.46 -0.95 -11.94
C ILE A 11 -6.14 0.31 -12.51
N VAL A 12 -7.04 0.94 -11.76
CA VAL A 12 -7.70 2.17 -12.22
C VAL A 12 -6.71 3.34 -12.29
N ALA A 13 -5.82 3.47 -11.30
CA ALA A 13 -4.80 4.52 -11.30
C ALA A 13 -3.78 4.40 -12.45
N SER A 14 -3.46 3.18 -12.90
CA SER A 14 -2.47 2.95 -13.97
C SER A 14 -2.96 3.38 -15.35
N VAL A 15 -4.28 3.45 -15.57
CA VAL A 15 -4.89 3.88 -16.83
C VAL A 15 -5.43 5.31 -16.77
N ALA A 16 -5.41 5.94 -15.59
CA ALA A 16 -5.89 7.30 -15.41
C ALA A 16 -4.90 8.31 -16.01
N GLN A 17 -5.42 9.29 -16.76
CA GLN A 17 -4.61 10.43 -17.22
C GLN A 17 -4.17 11.34 -16.08
N LYS A 18 -4.96 11.37 -14.99
CA LYS A 18 -4.69 12.18 -13.81
C LYS A 18 -5.17 11.46 -12.56
N PHE A 19 -4.26 11.22 -11.63
CA PHE A 19 -4.56 10.72 -10.30
C PHE A 19 -4.66 11.89 -9.32
N VAL A 20 -5.88 12.16 -8.86
CA VAL A 20 -6.16 13.11 -7.78
C VAL A 20 -6.34 12.36 -6.46
N CYS A 21 -5.42 12.58 -5.52
CA CYS A 21 -5.51 12.06 -4.16
C CYS A 21 -6.32 13.02 -3.28
N ILE A 22 -7.28 12.49 -2.53
CA ILE A 22 -8.03 13.24 -1.53
C ILE A 22 -7.70 12.67 -0.15
N ALA A 23 -7.32 13.53 0.79
CA ALA A 23 -6.93 13.11 2.13
C ALA A 23 -7.14 14.23 3.15
N ASP A 24 -7.23 13.88 4.42
CA ASP A 24 -7.14 14.84 5.52
C ASP A 24 -5.68 15.12 5.91
N GLY A 25 -5.44 16.25 6.57
CA GLY A 25 -4.10 16.71 6.95
C GLY A 25 -3.26 15.71 7.74
N SER A 26 -3.88 14.75 8.47
CA SER A 26 -3.14 13.73 9.21
C SER A 26 -2.43 12.70 8.32
N LYS A 27 -2.73 12.68 7.02
CA LYS A 27 -2.13 11.75 6.05
C LYS A 27 -0.86 12.27 5.40
N LEU A 28 -0.58 13.57 5.52
CA LEU A 28 0.67 14.14 5.04
C LEU A 28 1.80 13.79 6.00
N VAL A 29 2.82 13.10 5.50
CA VAL A 29 3.98 12.65 6.28
C VAL A 29 5.25 12.91 5.48
N ASP A 30 6.36 13.17 6.18
CA ASP A 30 7.66 13.38 5.54
C ASP A 30 8.23 12.06 4.97
N VAL A 31 7.98 10.94 5.66
CA VAL A 31 8.46 9.60 5.28
C VAL A 31 7.33 8.58 5.43
N LEU A 32 7.15 7.74 4.41
CA LEU A 32 6.16 6.66 4.41
C LEU A 32 6.61 5.50 5.31
N GLY A 33 5.64 4.75 5.85
CA GLY A 33 5.88 3.51 6.61
C GLY A 33 5.38 3.50 8.06
N LYS A 34 4.97 4.66 8.60
CA LYS A 34 4.25 4.71 9.89
C LYS A 34 2.92 3.95 9.84
N PHE A 35 2.18 4.09 8.73
CA PHE A 35 1.02 3.25 8.46
C PHE A 35 1.49 1.91 7.89
N PRO A 36 0.99 0.75 8.37
CA PRO A 36 1.36 -0.55 7.85
C PRO A 36 1.16 -0.64 6.34
N LEU A 37 2.18 -1.08 5.60
CA LEU A 37 2.13 -1.21 4.15
C LEU A 37 1.37 -2.50 3.77
N PRO A 38 0.18 -2.41 3.15
CA PRO A 38 -0.58 -3.60 2.78
C PRO A 38 0.02 -4.25 1.53
N VAL A 39 0.17 -5.56 1.54
CA VAL A 39 0.65 -6.38 0.41
C VAL A 39 -0.38 -7.47 0.13
N GLU A 40 -1.00 -7.42 -1.04
CA GLU A 40 -1.94 -8.45 -1.48
C GLU A 40 -1.17 -9.66 -2.01
N VAL A 41 -1.50 -10.85 -1.51
CA VAL A 41 -0.78 -12.09 -1.79
C VAL A 41 -1.73 -13.25 -2.08
N ILE A 42 -1.31 -14.16 -2.96
CA ILE A 42 -2.00 -15.43 -3.17
C ILE A 42 -2.02 -16.21 -1.84
N PRO A 43 -3.16 -16.77 -1.40
CA PRO A 43 -3.27 -17.43 -0.09
C PRO A 43 -2.19 -18.49 0.17
N MET A 44 -1.89 -19.32 -0.83
CA MET A 44 -0.85 -20.35 -0.80
C MET A 44 0.55 -19.77 -0.53
N ALA A 45 0.84 -18.57 -1.02
CA ALA A 45 2.14 -17.93 -0.89
C ALA A 45 2.31 -17.11 0.39
N SER A 46 1.24 -16.89 1.15
CA SER A 46 1.21 -15.97 2.30
C SER A 46 2.37 -16.15 3.29
N SER A 47 2.67 -17.39 3.69
CA SER A 47 3.76 -17.65 4.63
C SER A 47 5.16 -17.37 4.06
N VAL A 48 5.39 -17.68 2.78
CA VAL A 48 6.66 -17.42 2.08
C VAL A 48 6.84 -15.93 1.84
N ALA A 49 5.79 -15.26 1.37
CA ALA A 49 5.78 -13.82 1.15
C ALA A 49 6.01 -13.06 2.46
N ALA A 50 5.39 -13.48 3.56
CA ALA A 50 5.63 -12.89 4.88
C ALA A 50 7.10 -12.97 5.29
N ARG A 51 7.76 -14.14 5.14
CA ARG A 51 9.20 -14.27 5.44
C ARG A 51 10.07 -13.37 4.57
N LYS A 52 9.78 -13.29 3.27
CA LYS A 52 10.51 -12.41 2.34
C LYS A 52 10.32 -10.93 2.66
N LEU A 53 9.10 -10.52 3.01
CA LEU A 53 8.83 -9.17 3.50
C LEU A 53 9.59 -8.89 4.79
N SER A 54 9.58 -9.82 5.75
CA SER A 54 10.32 -9.64 6.99
C SER A 54 11.83 -9.49 6.80
N ALA A 55 12.40 -10.11 5.76
CA ALA A 55 13.81 -9.92 5.40
C ALA A 55 14.13 -8.50 4.89
N LEU A 56 13.12 -7.70 4.54
CA LEU A 56 13.25 -6.26 4.24
C LEU A 56 13.27 -5.39 5.50
N GLY A 57 13.35 -5.98 6.69
CA GLY A 57 13.44 -5.26 7.96
C GLY A 57 12.10 -4.83 8.55
N CYS A 58 11.00 -5.46 8.16
CA CYS A 58 9.66 -5.20 8.72
C CYS A 58 9.07 -6.40 9.45
N GLU A 59 7.98 -6.18 10.18
CA GLU A 59 7.13 -7.25 10.67
C GLU A 59 5.94 -7.46 9.72
N ALA A 60 5.87 -8.60 9.02
CA ALA A 60 4.77 -8.91 8.11
C ALA A 60 3.67 -9.74 8.82
N LYS A 61 2.48 -9.14 9.01
CA LYS A 61 1.34 -9.78 9.68
C LYS A 61 0.22 -10.10 8.71
N LEU A 62 -0.34 -11.29 8.79
CA LEU A 62 -1.59 -11.59 8.08
C LEU A 62 -2.73 -10.74 8.65
N ARG A 63 -3.39 -9.97 7.78
CA ARG A 63 -4.54 -9.16 8.16
C ARG A 63 -5.72 -10.07 8.47
N LEU A 64 -6.27 -9.92 9.67
CA LEU A 64 -7.44 -10.67 10.12
C LEU A 64 -8.68 -9.78 10.18
N LYS A 65 -9.83 -10.36 9.87
CA LYS A 65 -11.16 -9.82 10.12
C LYS A 65 -11.94 -10.88 10.90
N GLU A 66 -12.42 -10.54 12.09
CA GLU A 66 -13.17 -11.47 12.96
C GLU A 66 -12.40 -12.79 13.23
N GLY A 67 -11.08 -12.68 13.44
CA GLY A 67 -10.21 -13.82 13.72
C GLY A 67 -9.85 -14.69 12.51
N LYS A 68 -10.34 -14.37 11.31
CA LYS A 68 -10.06 -15.11 10.06
C LYS A 68 -9.23 -14.25 9.09
N PRO A 69 -8.43 -14.85 8.19
CA PRO A 69 -7.75 -14.11 7.14
C PRO A 69 -8.74 -13.23 6.36
N LEU A 70 -8.43 -11.95 6.23
CA LEU A 70 -9.21 -11.06 5.36
C LEU A 70 -9.00 -11.50 3.91
N VAL A 71 -10.10 -11.70 3.19
CA VAL A 71 -10.12 -12.05 1.78
C VAL A 71 -10.49 -10.80 0.97
N THR A 72 -9.68 -10.45 -0.03
CA THR A 72 -9.95 -9.34 -0.94
C THR A 72 -11.01 -9.71 -1.99
N ASP A 73 -11.50 -8.72 -2.74
CA ASP A 73 -12.39 -8.94 -3.89
C ASP A 73 -11.81 -9.92 -4.92
N ASN A 74 -10.48 -10.04 -4.99
CA ASN A 74 -9.77 -10.95 -5.91
C ASN A 74 -9.47 -12.33 -5.29
N GLY A 75 -10.04 -12.65 -4.12
CA GLY A 75 -9.79 -13.92 -3.45
C GLY A 75 -8.40 -14.06 -2.83
N CYS A 76 -7.67 -12.95 -2.66
CA CYS A 76 -6.33 -12.93 -2.10
C CYS A 76 -6.31 -12.56 -0.62
N TYR A 77 -5.17 -12.73 0.04
CA TYR A 77 -4.94 -12.30 1.42
C TYR A 77 -4.14 -11.01 1.46
N ILE A 78 -4.14 -10.33 2.61
CA ILE A 78 -3.30 -9.16 2.84
C ILE A 78 -2.29 -9.46 3.95
N LEU A 79 -1.02 -9.16 3.66
CA LEU A 79 0.03 -9.02 4.66
C LEU A 79 0.26 -7.54 4.93
N ASP A 80 0.18 -7.13 6.19
CA ASP A 80 0.54 -5.79 6.62
C ASP A 80 1.99 -5.78 7.07
N ALA A 81 2.85 -5.10 6.31
CA ALA A 81 4.25 -4.87 6.65
C ALA A 81 4.37 -3.64 7.58
N VAL A 82 4.74 -3.89 8.83
CA VAL A 82 4.81 -2.90 9.92
C VAL A 82 6.27 -2.55 10.22
N GLY A 83 6.54 -1.29 10.52
CA GLY A 83 7.86 -0.83 10.99
C GLY A 83 8.83 -0.49 9.86
N LEU A 84 8.36 -0.33 8.63
CA LEU A 84 9.17 0.16 7.53
C LEU A 84 9.44 1.67 7.69
N SER A 85 10.63 2.09 7.26
CA SER A 85 10.92 3.49 6.89
C SER A 85 11.22 3.51 5.40
N ILE A 86 10.31 4.06 4.60
CA ILE A 86 10.33 3.94 3.14
C ILE A 86 10.93 5.22 2.56
N THR A 87 12.25 5.26 2.45
CA THR A 87 12.99 6.41 1.90
C THR A 87 13.09 6.37 0.37
N GLU A 88 13.05 5.17 -0.22
CA GLU A 88 13.07 4.94 -1.68
C GLU A 88 11.79 4.21 -2.12
N PRO A 89 10.64 4.91 -2.24
CA PRO A 89 9.35 4.25 -2.42
C PRO A 89 9.23 3.46 -3.72
N ALA A 90 9.81 3.93 -4.83
CA ALA A 90 9.73 3.26 -6.12
C ALA A 90 10.54 1.95 -6.14
N GLU A 91 11.69 1.92 -5.45
CA GLU A 91 12.52 0.73 -5.34
C GLU A 91 11.87 -0.33 -4.45
N ILE A 92 11.33 0.09 -3.29
CA ILE A 92 10.58 -0.79 -2.40
C ILE A 92 9.33 -1.34 -3.09
N GLU A 93 8.61 -0.51 -3.86
CA GLU A 93 7.46 -0.97 -4.66
C GLU A 93 7.87 -2.07 -5.64
N ALA A 94 8.97 -1.88 -6.38
CA ALA A 94 9.46 -2.85 -7.35
C ALA A 94 9.94 -4.15 -6.68
N ALA A 95 10.70 -4.03 -5.58
CA ALA A 95 11.23 -5.16 -4.84
C ALA A 95 10.11 -6.05 -4.29
N ILE A 96 9.06 -5.46 -3.71
CA ILE A 96 7.93 -6.21 -3.14
C ILE A 96 7.11 -6.86 -4.25
N ASN A 97 6.80 -6.15 -5.34
CA ASN A 97 6.04 -6.74 -6.46
C ASN A 97 6.79 -7.92 -7.12
N ASN A 98 8.12 -7.97 -7.03
CA ASN A 98 8.93 -9.09 -7.54
C ASN A 98 8.96 -10.32 -6.61
N ILE A 99 8.35 -10.26 -5.42
CA ILE A 99 8.21 -11.43 -4.55
C ILE A 99 7.18 -12.39 -5.15
N VAL A 100 7.61 -13.61 -5.48
CA VAL A 100 6.71 -14.66 -6.00
C VAL A 100 5.50 -14.87 -5.08
N GLY A 101 4.30 -14.72 -5.66
CA GLY A 101 3.02 -14.86 -4.96
C GLY A 101 2.46 -13.55 -4.41
N VAL A 102 3.22 -12.44 -4.47
CA VAL A 102 2.65 -11.09 -4.34
C VAL A 102 1.83 -10.78 -5.61
N VAL A 103 0.63 -10.27 -5.39
CA VAL A 103 -0.26 -9.78 -6.45
C VAL A 103 -0.01 -8.29 -6.65
N THR A 104 -0.08 -7.51 -5.56
CA THR A 104 0.15 -6.06 -5.60
C THR A 104 0.64 -5.57 -4.23
N VAL A 105 1.54 -4.59 -4.21
CA VAL A 105 1.87 -3.80 -3.01
C VAL A 105 1.07 -2.49 -2.95
N GLY A 106 0.65 -2.08 -1.75
CA GLY A 106 -0.14 -0.87 -1.49
C GLY A 106 0.65 0.45 -1.54
N LEU A 107 1.79 0.46 -2.23
CA LEU A 107 2.66 1.63 -2.39
C LEU A 107 2.46 2.19 -3.81
N PHE A 108 2.06 3.45 -3.96
CA PHE A 108 1.79 4.08 -5.25
C PHE A 108 2.91 5.08 -5.57
N ALA A 109 4.12 4.57 -5.78
CA ALA A 109 5.31 5.41 -5.95
C ALA A 109 5.65 5.60 -7.43
N ARG A 110 5.60 4.52 -8.22
CA ARG A 110 5.88 4.59 -9.67
C ARG A 110 4.77 5.30 -10.45
N GLN A 111 3.53 5.18 -9.97
CA GLN A 111 2.36 5.90 -10.47
C GLN A 111 1.69 6.60 -9.29
N GLY A 112 2.33 7.68 -8.83
CA GLY A 112 1.87 8.50 -7.72
C GLY A 112 0.73 9.44 -8.08
N ALA A 113 0.27 10.21 -7.09
CA ALA A 113 -0.70 11.26 -7.31
C ALA A 113 -0.08 12.41 -8.12
N ASN A 114 -0.82 12.96 -9.08
CA ASN A 114 -0.43 14.20 -9.76
C ASN A 114 -0.85 15.42 -8.94
N VAL A 115 -1.98 15.29 -8.24
CA VAL A 115 -2.54 16.35 -7.39
C VAL A 115 -3.02 15.74 -6.09
N CYS A 116 -2.78 16.40 -4.97
CA CYS A 116 -3.41 16.09 -3.70
C CYS A 116 -4.27 17.27 -3.22
N LEU A 117 -5.53 17.00 -2.90
CA LEU A 117 -6.43 17.94 -2.22
C LEU A 117 -6.49 17.53 -0.74
N LEU A 118 -5.80 18.31 0.08
CA LEU A 118 -5.59 18.02 1.50
C LEU A 118 -6.52 18.88 2.36
N GLY A 119 -7.47 18.25 3.04
CA GLY A 119 -8.35 18.93 3.99
C GLY A 119 -7.61 19.26 5.29
N THR A 120 -7.44 20.54 5.60
CA THR A 120 -6.80 21.02 6.84
C THR A 120 -7.78 21.86 7.67
N PRO A 121 -7.50 22.14 8.95
CA PRO A 121 -8.31 23.05 9.76
C PRO A 121 -8.48 24.45 9.13
N ASP A 122 -7.49 24.90 8.35
CA ASP A 122 -7.50 26.20 7.67
C ASP A 122 -8.18 26.17 6.28
N GLY A 123 -8.76 25.02 5.89
CA GLY A 123 -9.35 24.80 4.58
C GLY A 123 -8.58 23.80 3.71
N VAL A 124 -8.94 23.72 2.43
CA VAL A 124 -8.33 22.77 1.48
C VAL A 124 -7.02 23.34 0.93
N LYS A 125 -5.93 22.58 1.08
CA LYS A 125 -4.63 22.85 0.43
C LYS A 125 -4.48 21.98 -0.81
N LYS A 126 -4.01 22.56 -1.90
CA LYS A 126 -3.70 21.85 -3.15
C LYS A 126 -2.19 21.65 -3.27
N LEU A 127 -1.76 20.40 -3.44
CA LEU A 127 -0.37 20.01 -3.72
C LEU A 127 -0.30 19.43 -5.14
N GLU A 128 0.78 19.71 -5.87
CA GLU A 128 1.02 19.20 -7.24
C GLU A 128 2.41 18.57 -7.32
N PHE A 129 2.54 17.48 -8.09
CA PHE A 129 3.75 16.64 -8.20
C PHE A 129 4.10 16.35 -9.66
#